data_AF-A0A4U2DY52-F1
#
_entry.id   AF-A0A4U2DY52-F1
#
_cell.length_a   1.000
_cell.length_b   1.000
_cell.length_c   1.000
_cell.angle_alpha   90.00
_cell.angle_beta   90.00
_cell.angle_gamma   90.00
#
_symmetry.space_group_name_H-M   'P 1'
#
loop_
_entity.id
_entity.type
_entity.pdbx_description
1 polymer ?
#
loop_
_entity_poly.entity_id
_entity_poly.type
_entity_poly.pdbx_seq_one_letter_code
_entity_poly.pdbx_strand_id
1 'polypeptide(L)'
;MRFEPVSDLDHSGGDIVKTISVNSVDGDGDIVSTSVSLRIEDGDEPVIDLIPDVALNEASLADGSASTGTAVSETKVITFTDGSDDVTHFRVDSTNFNSSGALKSNGLTVEIKEQPTDSGNYVGFIIGA
;
A
#
# COMPACT_ATOMS: atom_id res chain seq x y z
N MET A 1 1.22 26.28 32.86
CA MET A 1 1.78 24.94 32.64
C MET A 1 1.57 24.59 31.17
N ARG A 2 2.58 24.04 30.50
CA ARG A 2 2.47 23.56 29.11
C ARG A 2 2.70 22.05 29.13
N PHE A 3 1.77 21.31 28.55
CA PHE A 3 1.95 19.89 28.28
C PHE A 3 2.36 19.76 26.81
N GLU A 4 3.51 19.14 26.57
CA GLU A 4 3.93 18.71 25.24
C GLU A 4 3.91 17.18 25.23
N PRO A 5 2.97 16.54 24.54
CA PRO A 5 3.02 15.11 24.37
C PRO A 5 4.30 14.73 23.61
N VAL A 6 4.81 13.53 23.87
CA VAL A 6 5.84 12.91 23.03
C VAL A 6 5.26 12.81 21.62
N SER A 7 5.96 13.37 20.64
CA SER A 7 5.69 13.13 19.23
C SER A 7 6.14 11.71 18.87
N ASP A 8 5.45 11.06 17.92
CA ASP A 8 5.77 9.69 17.48
C ASP A 8 5.46 8.61 18.54
N LEU A 9 4.20 8.60 19.02
CA LEU A 9 3.73 7.57 19.93
C LEU A 9 3.27 6.34 19.12
N ASP A 10 3.96 5.22 19.31
CA ASP A 10 3.60 3.92 18.72
C ASP A 10 2.25 3.42 19.26
N HIS A 11 1.26 3.31 18.35
CA HIS A 11 -0.10 2.82 18.60
C HIS A 11 -0.33 1.37 18.10
N SER A 12 0.71 0.62 17.73
CA SER A 12 0.58 -0.74 17.16
C SER A 12 -0.10 -1.75 18.11
N GLY A 13 -0.16 -1.44 19.41
CA GLY A 13 -0.89 -2.19 20.43
C GLY A 13 -2.33 -1.74 20.67
N GLY A 14 -2.85 -0.79 19.88
CA GLY A 14 -4.16 -0.15 20.02
C GLY A 14 -4.10 1.26 20.62
N ASP A 15 -5.28 1.83 20.86
CA ASP A 15 -5.43 3.22 21.31
C ASP A 15 -4.59 3.58 22.53
N ILE A 16 -4.01 4.77 22.47
CA ILE A 16 -3.22 5.31 23.57
C ILE A 16 -4.11 6.23 24.39
N VAL A 17 -4.36 5.84 25.64
CA VAL A 17 -5.12 6.65 26.61
C VAL A 17 -4.17 7.26 27.64
N LYS A 18 -4.21 8.58 27.78
CA LYS A 18 -3.49 9.32 28.83
C LYS A 18 -4.49 10.07 29.71
N THR A 19 -4.41 9.86 31.02
CA THR A 19 -5.28 10.53 31.99
C THR A 19 -4.49 11.54 32.80
N ILE A 20 -4.95 12.79 32.81
CA ILE A 20 -4.44 13.85 33.66
C ILE A 20 -5.39 13.99 34.84
N SER A 21 -4.90 13.77 36.06
CA SER A 21 -5.67 13.98 37.30
C SER A 21 -5.18 15.24 38.00
N VAL A 22 -6.12 16.10 38.39
CA VAL A 22 -5.87 17.35 39.10
C VAL A 22 -6.56 17.28 40.45
N ASN A 23 -5.80 17.57 41.51
CA ASN A 23 -6.32 17.68 42.87
C ASN A 23 -6.33 19.15 43.28
N SER A 24 -7.49 19.63 43.73
CA SER A 24 -7.61 20.89 44.46
C SER A 24 -7.59 20.59 45.95
N VAL A 25 -6.80 21.33 46.71
CA VAL A 25 -6.76 21.27 48.17
C VAL A 25 -7.02 22.67 48.70
N ASP A 26 -7.99 22.83 49.58
CA ASP A 26 -8.28 24.12 50.22
C ASP A 26 -7.54 24.27 51.56
N GLY A 27 -7.89 25.34 52.29
CA GLY A 27 -7.11 25.79 53.45
C GLY A 27 -7.19 24.90 54.69
N ASP A 28 -8.25 24.10 54.83
CA ASP A 28 -8.42 23.14 55.93
C ASP A 28 -8.12 21.69 55.52
N GLY A 29 -7.84 21.46 54.23
CA GLY A 29 -7.24 20.24 53.72
C GLY A 29 -8.20 19.34 52.94
N ASP A 30 -9.40 19.83 52.60
CA ASP A 30 -10.33 19.09 51.76
C ASP A 30 -9.76 18.91 50.36
N ILE A 31 -9.80 17.68 49.85
CA ILE A 31 -9.27 17.32 48.53
C ILE A 31 -10.42 17.03 47.56
N VAL A 32 -10.42 17.71 46.41
CA VAL A 32 -11.30 17.40 45.28
C VAL A 32 -10.45 17.03 44.06
N SER A 33 -10.70 15.84 43.50
CA SER A 33 -10.04 15.38 42.28
C SER A 33 -10.93 15.55 41.05
N THR A 34 -10.35 15.95 39.93
CA THR A 34 -10.98 15.95 38.60
C THR A 34 -9.98 15.41 37.59
N SER A 35 -10.46 14.66 36.60
CA SER A 35 -9.61 14.13 35.54
C SER A 35 -10.05 14.57 34.14
N VAL A 36 -9.07 14.63 33.24
CA VAL A 36 -9.26 14.78 31.79
C VAL A 36 -8.54 13.61 31.12
N SER A 37 -9.23 12.93 30.22
CA SER A 37 -8.66 11.84 29.41
C SER A 37 -8.38 12.33 27.99
N LEU A 38 -7.17 12.06 27.52
CA LEU A 38 -6.76 12.18 26.13
C LEU A 38 -6.73 10.76 25.53
N ARG A 39 -7.43 10.56 24.42
CA ARG A 39 -7.38 9.32 23.63
C ARG A 39 -6.75 9.65 22.28
N ILE A 40 -5.73 8.91 21.92
CA ILE A 40 -5.11 8.93 20.60
C ILE A 40 -5.49 7.60 19.96
N GLU A 41 -6.27 7.67 18.90
CA GLU A 41 -6.75 6.52 18.14
C GLU A 41 -5.82 6.30 16.94
N ASP A 42 -5.78 5.06 16.46
CA ASP A 42 -5.21 4.77 15.15
C ASP A 42 -6.03 5.45 14.05
N GLY A 43 -5.37 5.88 12.98
CA GLY A 43 -6.04 6.46 11.83
C GLY A 43 -6.43 5.39 10.82
N ASP A 44 -6.70 5.83 9.58
CA ASP A 44 -7.11 4.92 8.51
C ASP A 44 -5.89 4.21 7.90
N GLU A 45 -6.05 2.93 7.55
CA GLU A 45 -5.03 2.16 6.80
C GLU A 45 -4.81 2.74 5.38
N PRO A 46 -3.63 2.54 4.76
CA PRO A 46 -3.41 2.91 3.37
C PRO A 46 -4.33 2.14 2.41
N VAL A 47 -4.90 2.84 1.41
CA VAL A 47 -5.82 2.25 0.43
C VAL A 47 -5.35 2.54 -1.00
N ILE A 48 -5.34 1.50 -1.86
CA ILE A 48 -5.18 1.68 -3.31
C ILE A 48 -6.52 2.11 -3.90
N ASP A 49 -6.60 3.35 -4.40
CA ASP A 49 -7.85 3.95 -4.86
C ASP A 49 -8.21 3.53 -6.29
N LEU A 50 -7.21 3.50 -7.17
CA LEU A 50 -7.42 3.21 -8.60
C LEU A 50 -6.23 2.44 -9.18
N ILE A 51 -6.56 1.31 -9.79
CA ILE A 51 -5.68 0.59 -10.70
C ILE A 51 -6.29 0.71 -12.10
N PRO A 52 -5.75 1.56 -12.99
CA PRO A 52 -6.25 1.68 -14.35
C PRO A 52 -5.87 0.46 -15.20
N ASP A 53 -6.80 0.05 -16.06
CA ASP A 53 -6.54 -0.99 -17.06
C ASP A 53 -5.50 -0.54 -18.08
N VAL A 54 -4.72 -1.50 -18.58
CA VAL A 54 -3.75 -1.34 -19.66
C VAL A 54 -4.20 -2.20 -20.83
N ALA A 55 -4.22 -1.63 -22.04
CA ALA A 55 -4.69 -2.30 -23.24
C ALA A 55 -3.67 -2.11 -24.37
N LEU A 56 -2.79 -3.10 -24.53
CA LEU A 56 -1.81 -3.13 -25.61
C LEU A 56 -2.39 -3.93 -26.79
N ASN A 57 -2.34 -3.36 -27.99
CA ASN A 57 -2.76 -4.03 -29.23
C ASN A 57 -1.60 -4.04 -30.22
N GLU A 58 -1.09 -5.23 -30.48
CA GLU A 58 -0.18 -5.51 -31.59
C GLU A 58 -1.04 -6.00 -32.77
N ALA A 59 -1.12 -5.22 -33.84
CA ALA A 59 -2.20 -5.29 -34.84
C ALA A 59 -2.56 -6.70 -35.37
N SER A 60 -3.84 -7.08 -35.20
CA SER A 60 -4.69 -7.96 -36.05
C SER A 60 -4.01 -9.07 -36.89
N LEU A 61 -3.17 -9.91 -36.29
CA LEU A 61 -2.79 -11.20 -36.87
C LEU A 61 -3.40 -12.32 -36.05
N ALA A 62 -3.92 -13.36 -36.71
CA ALA A 62 -4.59 -14.48 -36.07
C ALA A 62 -3.65 -15.32 -35.17
N ASP A 63 -2.33 -15.10 -35.24
CA ASP A 63 -1.30 -15.89 -34.60
C ASP A 63 -0.15 -15.09 -33.93
N GLY A 64 -0.19 -13.76 -33.84
CA GLY A 64 0.82 -13.04 -33.05
C GLY A 64 1.09 -11.59 -33.39
N SER A 65 2.29 -11.15 -33.02
CA SER A 65 2.79 -9.79 -33.21
C SER A 65 3.35 -9.59 -34.61
N ALA A 66 3.07 -8.44 -35.24
CA ALA A 66 3.78 -8.06 -36.45
C ALA A 66 5.24 -7.76 -36.07
N SER A 67 6.22 -8.35 -36.77
CA SER A 67 7.66 -8.18 -36.50
C SER A 67 8.18 -6.77 -36.84
N THR A 68 7.34 -5.74 -36.84
CA THR A 68 7.67 -4.37 -37.27
C THR A 68 8.58 -3.63 -36.29
N GLY A 69 9.16 -4.34 -35.32
CA GLY A 69 10.29 -3.90 -34.49
C GLY A 69 10.01 -2.72 -33.56
N THR A 70 8.77 -2.24 -33.50
CA THR A 70 8.37 -1.10 -32.68
C THR A 70 7.60 -1.61 -31.48
N ALA A 71 8.15 -1.40 -30.28
CA ALA A 71 7.49 -1.81 -29.05
C ALA A 71 6.19 -1.02 -28.84
N VAL A 72 5.10 -1.73 -28.51
CA VAL A 72 3.88 -1.09 -28.00
C VAL A 72 4.07 -0.86 -26.50
N SER A 73 3.89 0.38 -26.05
CA SER A 73 4.00 0.73 -24.64
C SER A 73 2.84 1.62 -24.23
N GLU A 74 2.40 1.46 -22.99
CA GLU A 74 1.40 2.30 -22.34
C GLU A 74 1.85 2.54 -20.90
N THR A 75 1.65 3.77 -20.42
CA THR A 75 1.96 4.15 -19.05
C THR A 75 0.69 4.67 -18.40
N LYS A 76 0.40 4.18 -17.20
CA LYS A 76 -0.71 4.63 -16.37
C LYS A 76 -0.21 4.97 -14.97
N VAL A 77 -1.05 5.68 -14.22
CA VAL A 77 -0.77 6.09 -12.85
C VAL A 77 -1.73 5.35 -11.92
N ILE A 78 -1.18 4.64 -10.94
CA ILE A 78 -1.93 4.11 -9.80
C ILE A 78 -2.05 5.25 -8.78
N THR A 79 -3.23 5.41 -8.19
CA THR A 79 -3.44 6.36 -7.09
C THR A 79 -3.74 5.62 -5.80
N PHE A 80 -3.27 6.17 -4.69
CA PHE A 80 -3.47 5.63 -3.36
C PHE A 80 -3.63 6.77 -2.34
N THR A 81 -4.22 6.43 -1.21
CA THR A 81 -4.31 7.27 -0.01
C THR A 81 -3.47 6.61 1.08
N ASP A 82 -2.60 7.38 1.72
CA ASP A 82 -1.67 6.94 2.78
C ASP A 82 -2.36 6.70 4.12
N GLY A 83 -3.39 7.48 4.45
CA GLY A 83 -4.09 7.31 5.73
C GLY A 83 -3.24 7.84 6.89
N SER A 84 -3.12 7.09 7.99
CA SER A 84 -2.20 7.42 9.10
C SER A 84 -0.81 6.78 8.99
N ASP A 85 -0.62 5.86 8.04
CA ASP A 85 0.59 5.07 7.92
C ASP A 85 1.47 5.49 6.74
N ASP A 86 2.77 5.22 6.86
CA ASP A 86 3.71 5.38 5.75
C ASP A 86 3.63 4.17 4.78
N VAL A 87 3.44 4.45 3.48
CA VAL A 87 3.54 3.43 2.43
C VAL A 87 5.00 3.21 2.04
N THR A 88 5.54 2.04 2.37
CA THR A 88 6.95 1.71 2.12
C THR A 88 7.24 1.28 0.67
N HIS A 89 6.37 0.49 0.06
CA HIS A 89 6.50 0.03 -1.33
C HIS A 89 5.20 -0.52 -1.90
N PHE A 90 5.12 -0.57 -3.23
CA PHE A 90 4.09 -1.28 -3.98
C PHE A 90 4.67 -2.56 -4.58
N ARG A 91 3.85 -3.59 -4.72
CA ARG A 91 4.22 -4.83 -5.40
C ARG A 91 3.09 -5.28 -6.32
N VAL A 92 3.46 -5.91 -7.44
CA VAL A 92 2.51 -6.60 -8.31
C VAL A 92 2.28 -8.01 -7.77
N ASP A 93 1.01 -8.38 -7.62
CA ASP A 93 0.63 -9.77 -7.36
C ASP A 93 0.76 -10.60 -8.65
N SER A 94 1.91 -11.27 -8.80
CA SER A 94 2.20 -12.08 -9.97
C SER A 94 1.29 -13.30 -10.12
N THR A 95 0.62 -13.76 -9.06
CA THR A 95 -0.27 -14.93 -9.12
C THR A 95 -1.56 -14.65 -9.88
N ASN A 96 -1.95 -13.38 -9.94
CA ASN A 96 -3.13 -12.91 -10.68
C ASN A 96 -2.81 -12.54 -12.14
N PHE A 97 -1.53 -12.50 -12.53
CA PHE A 97 -1.14 -12.20 -13.90
C PHE A 97 -1.45 -13.37 -14.85
N ASN A 98 -2.09 -13.07 -15.98
CA ASN A 98 -2.37 -14.02 -17.06
C ASN A 98 -3.02 -15.34 -16.56
N SER A 99 -3.89 -15.26 -15.56
CA SER A 99 -4.54 -16.43 -14.94
C SER A 99 -5.40 -17.26 -15.91
N SER A 100 -5.83 -16.67 -17.03
CA SER A 100 -6.52 -17.38 -18.12
C SER A 100 -5.58 -18.15 -19.07
N GLY A 101 -4.27 -17.88 -18.99
CA GLY A 101 -3.26 -18.45 -19.90
C GLY A 101 -3.42 -17.99 -21.36
N ALA A 102 -4.14 -16.90 -21.60
CA ALA A 102 -4.41 -16.38 -22.94
C ALA A 102 -3.17 -15.73 -23.56
N LEU A 103 -2.34 -15.05 -22.76
CA LEU A 103 -1.08 -14.47 -23.23
C LEU A 103 -0.03 -15.58 -23.36
N LYS A 104 0.41 -15.82 -24.60
CA LYS A 104 1.38 -16.86 -24.93
C LYS A 104 2.51 -16.31 -25.80
N SER A 105 3.70 -16.87 -25.63
CA SER A 105 4.84 -16.68 -26.52
C SER A 105 5.33 -18.04 -27.00
N ASN A 106 5.39 -18.23 -28.32
CA ASN A 106 5.70 -19.53 -28.95
C ASN A 106 4.82 -20.69 -28.43
N GLY A 107 3.54 -20.42 -28.17
CA GLY A 107 2.59 -21.40 -27.65
C GLY A 107 2.70 -21.70 -26.15
N LEU A 108 3.70 -21.17 -25.46
CA LEU A 108 3.90 -21.30 -24.00
C LEU A 108 3.29 -20.11 -23.25
N THR A 109 2.70 -20.36 -22.09
CA THR A 109 2.11 -19.32 -21.24
C THR A 109 3.17 -18.37 -20.72
N VAL A 110 2.90 -17.06 -20.84
CA VAL A 110 3.77 -16.02 -20.25
C VAL A 110 3.40 -15.83 -18.79
N GLU A 111 4.40 -15.81 -17.92
CA GLU A 111 4.32 -15.49 -16.49
C GLU A 111 5.17 -14.26 -16.18
N ILE A 112 4.94 -13.62 -15.03
CA ILE A 112 5.81 -12.54 -14.52
C ILE A 112 6.38 -12.92 -13.16
N LYS A 113 7.59 -12.46 -12.89
CA LYS A 113 8.20 -12.51 -11.56
C LYS A 113 8.99 -11.26 -11.29
N GLU A 114 9.11 -10.90 -10.03
CA GLU A 114 10.01 -9.83 -9.62
C GLU A 114 11.47 -10.27 -9.83
N GLN A 115 12.28 -9.40 -10.45
CA GLN A 115 13.70 -9.66 -10.64
C GLN A 115 14.49 -8.36 -10.83
N PRO A 116 15.51 -8.10 -9.98
CA PRO A 116 15.89 -8.84 -8.76
C PRO A 116 14.80 -8.82 -7.69
N THR A 117 14.90 -9.71 -6.70
CA THR A 117 14.03 -9.69 -5.52
C THR A 117 14.05 -8.33 -4.84
N ASP A 118 12.87 -7.84 -4.43
CA ASP A 118 12.67 -6.55 -3.75
C ASP A 118 13.10 -5.32 -4.57
N SER A 119 13.08 -5.41 -5.90
CA SER A 119 13.46 -4.30 -6.78
C SER A 119 12.29 -3.48 -7.30
N GLY A 120 11.05 -3.98 -7.17
CA GLY A 120 9.86 -3.44 -7.83
C GLY A 120 9.84 -3.64 -9.35
N ASN A 121 10.87 -4.28 -9.93
CA ASN A 121 10.94 -4.56 -11.36
C ASN A 121 10.46 -5.98 -11.65
N TYR A 122 9.60 -6.13 -12.65
CA TYR A 122 9.02 -7.41 -13.04
C TYR A 122 9.44 -7.77 -14.46
N VAL A 123 9.84 -9.02 -14.65
CA VAL A 123 10.22 -9.57 -15.95
C VAL A 123 9.22 -10.64 -16.38
N GLY A 124 8.83 -10.60 -17.65
CA GLY A 124 8.05 -11.66 -18.28
C GLY A 124 8.93 -12.84 -18.69
N PHE A 125 8.46 -14.06 -18.48
CA PHE A 125 9.16 -15.29 -18.87
C PHE A 125 8.18 -16.39 -19.28
N ILE A 126 8.70 -17.43 -19.93
CA ILE A 126 7.97 -18.65 -20.28
C ILE A 126 8.65 -19.84 -19.58
N ILE A 127 7.88 -20.85 -19.19
CA ILE A 127 8.40 -22.10 -18.64
C ILE A 127 8.22 -23.21 -19.70
N GLY A 128 9.29 -23.94 -20.02
CA GLY A 128 9.20 -25.17 -20.83
C GLY A 128 9.80 -25.11 -22.25
N ALA A 129 11.02 -24.61 -22.40
CA ALA A 129 11.85 -24.89 -23.59
C ALA A 129 12.52 -26.26 -23.50
#